data_AF-A0A9P7EKP3-F1
#
_entry.id   AF-A0A9P7EKP3-F1
#
_cell.length_a   1.000
_cell.length_b   1.000
_cell.length_c   1.000
_cell.angle_alpha   90.00
_cell.angle_beta   90.00
_cell.angle_gamma   90.00
#
_symmetry.space_group_name_H-M   'P 1'
#
loop_
_entity.id
_entity.type
_entity.pdbx_description
1 polymer ?
#
loop_
_entity_poly.entity_id
_entity_poly.type
_entity_poly.pdbx_seq_one_letter_code
_entity_poly.pdbx_strand_id
1 'polypeptide(L)'
;MSSGLGIKCAGYPLLATTKGLQVVKKVKVGEGGTCRCLHSADFDKLCAAMVHLAISHYQSILANLTIYPNNIQVQDWSGQAWAATCHSQGIQIDFDEDVYKLITERGSNLCSNLKTILHPLVETEFGFSNEKNPKAIKSNAACAAPDHEAGKGLFETDIIVNGVIKWCYNKKNSLGTTPPSYFKDSTTGGVSWGIIAVVLTGIEACIVEWTSGTKSKTRFYKECYATIFNIYFNMLVKFHEGTKHVSVLLKICKRVLRHTCVLEDPFSMGGSTENFSTDKFTVAAAEWDGRVESDKEYY
;
A
#
# COMPACT_ATOMS: atom_id res chain seq x y z
N MET A 1 -16.47 -27.31 -10.12
CA MET A 1 -15.73 -26.52 -11.15
C MET A 1 -15.51 -25.14 -10.55
N SER A 2 -14.26 -24.73 -10.35
CA SER A 2 -13.94 -23.42 -9.72
C SER A 2 -13.06 -22.62 -10.67
N SER A 3 -13.63 -21.58 -11.26
CA SER A 3 -12.97 -20.68 -12.20
C SER A 3 -12.22 -19.58 -11.44
N GLY A 4 -10.96 -19.83 -11.12
CA GLY A 4 -10.07 -18.81 -10.57
C GLY A 4 -9.82 -17.70 -11.58
N LEU A 5 -10.35 -16.50 -11.31
CA LEU A 5 -10.04 -15.28 -12.05
C LEU A 5 -8.58 -14.90 -11.83
N GLY A 6 -7.71 -15.29 -12.75
CA GLY A 6 -6.31 -14.91 -12.77
C GLY A 6 -6.15 -13.43 -13.09
N ILE A 7 -5.96 -12.60 -12.07
CA ILE A 7 -5.64 -11.18 -12.21
C ILE A 7 -4.22 -11.06 -12.78
N LYS A 8 -4.11 -10.86 -14.11
CA LYS A 8 -2.87 -10.45 -14.76
C LYS A 8 -2.69 -8.94 -14.61
N CYS A 9 -2.04 -8.50 -13.53
CA CYS A 9 -1.55 -7.12 -13.43
C CYS A 9 -0.36 -6.93 -14.39
N ALA A 10 -0.59 -6.27 -15.52
CA ALA A 10 0.49 -5.82 -16.40
C ALA A 10 1.16 -4.57 -15.79
N GLY A 11 2.48 -4.57 -15.64
CA GLY A 11 3.26 -3.37 -15.32
C GLY A 11 4.32 -3.49 -14.22
N TYR A 12 4.23 -4.50 -13.35
CA TYR A 12 5.25 -4.72 -12.32
C TYR A 12 6.55 -5.25 -12.93
N PRO A 13 7.73 -4.96 -12.33
CA PRO A 13 9.00 -5.53 -12.77
C PRO A 13 8.86 -7.05 -12.89
N LEU A 14 9.28 -7.58 -14.04
CA LEU A 14 9.09 -8.96 -14.48
C LEU A 14 9.30 -9.94 -13.32
N LEU A 15 8.18 -10.41 -12.74
CA LEU A 15 8.20 -11.26 -11.55
C LEU A 15 9.02 -12.50 -11.88
N ALA A 16 10.19 -12.63 -11.24
CA ALA A 16 11.15 -13.68 -11.53
C ALA A 16 10.42 -15.03 -11.43
N THR A 17 10.36 -15.76 -12.55
CA THR A 17 9.48 -16.92 -12.66
C THR A 17 9.98 -18.04 -11.74
N THR A 18 9.31 -18.22 -10.60
CA THR A 18 9.70 -19.11 -9.49
C THR A 18 9.49 -20.59 -9.78
N LYS A 19 10.03 -21.10 -10.90
CA LYS A 19 10.23 -22.54 -11.09
C LYS A 19 11.41 -23.02 -10.23
N GLY A 20 11.13 -23.41 -8.99
CA GLY A 20 12.02 -24.29 -8.21
C GLY A 20 12.46 -23.82 -6.83
N LEU A 21 11.98 -22.69 -6.30
CA LEU A 21 12.28 -22.27 -4.93
C LEU A 21 11.49 -23.12 -3.91
N GLN A 22 12.12 -24.21 -3.45
CA GLN A 22 11.68 -24.94 -2.25
C GLN A 22 12.34 -24.32 -1.01
N VAL A 23 11.59 -24.21 0.09
CA VAL A 23 12.17 -23.90 1.41
C VAL A 23 13.05 -25.09 1.81
N VAL A 24 14.36 -24.90 1.80
CA VAL A 24 15.30 -26.01 2.04
C VAL A 24 15.39 -26.27 3.54
N LYS A 25 14.94 -27.46 3.95
CA LYS A 25 15.12 -27.93 5.32
C LYS A 25 16.61 -28.25 5.54
N LYS A 26 17.29 -27.45 6.36
CA LYS A 26 18.74 -27.44 6.56
C LYS A 26 19.37 -28.83 6.63
N VAL A 27 20.20 -29.18 5.64
CA VAL A 27 21.19 -30.25 5.72
C VAL A 27 22.56 -29.59 5.81
N LYS A 28 23.33 -29.93 6.85
CA LYS A 28 24.61 -29.29 7.19
C LYS A 28 25.76 -30.21 6.78
N VAL A 29 26.64 -29.78 5.86
CA VAL A 29 28.04 -30.28 5.66
C VAL A 29 28.77 -29.43 4.61
N GLY A 30 30.08 -29.19 4.81
CA GLY A 30 31.05 -29.16 3.71
C GLY A 30 31.68 -27.80 3.35
N GLU A 31 32.90 -27.55 3.84
CA GLU A 31 33.75 -26.44 3.39
C GLU A 31 34.44 -26.78 2.05
N GLY A 32 34.65 -25.78 1.17
CA GLY A 32 35.55 -25.94 0.02
C GLY A 32 35.35 -24.95 -1.13
N GLY A 33 36.06 -23.83 -1.13
CA GLY A 33 36.14 -22.94 -2.30
C GLY A 33 36.73 -21.56 -1.97
N THR A 34 37.85 -21.20 -2.62
CA THR A 34 38.56 -19.92 -2.42
C THR A 34 37.83 -18.75 -3.08
N CYS A 35 36.73 -18.33 -2.47
CA CYS A 35 36.18 -16.99 -2.64
C CYS A 35 36.62 -16.11 -1.46
N ARG A 36 36.78 -14.79 -1.66
CA ARG A 36 37.32 -13.84 -0.66
C ARG A 36 36.56 -13.98 0.68
N CYS A 37 37.15 -14.67 1.67
CA CYS A 37 36.44 -15.10 2.88
C CYS A 37 35.98 -13.91 3.73
N LEU A 38 34.68 -13.59 3.64
CA LEU A 38 33.99 -12.76 4.62
C LEU A 38 34.00 -13.48 5.98
N HIS A 39 34.22 -12.75 7.07
CA HIS A 39 34.34 -13.37 8.38
C HIS A 39 32.96 -13.84 8.88
N SER A 40 32.93 -14.80 9.82
CA SER A 40 31.66 -15.32 10.36
C SER A 40 30.76 -14.21 10.94
N ALA A 41 31.37 -13.22 11.59
CA ALA A 41 30.67 -12.06 12.13
C ALA A 41 30.16 -11.07 11.06
N ASP A 42 30.68 -11.15 9.83
CA ASP A 42 30.18 -10.39 8.68
C ASP A 42 29.05 -11.15 7.97
N PHE A 43 29.04 -12.48 8.01
CA PHE A 43 27.93 -13.29 7.52
C PHE A 43 26.63 -13.03 8.30
N ASP A 44 26.69 -12.92 9.62
CA ASP A 44 25.53 -12.58 10.45
C ASP A 44 24.98 -11.17 10.14
N LYS A 45 25.87 -10.18 9.97
CA LYS A 45 25.50 -8.81 9.60
C LYS A 45 24.94 -8.73 8.18
N LEU A 46 25.55 -9.47 7.24
CA LEU A 46 25.09 -9.57 5.87
C LEU A 46 23.71 -10.20 5.82
N CYS A 47 23.51 -11.34 6.48
CA CYS A 47 22.21 -12.02 6.58
C CYS A 47 21.14 -11.08 7.17
N ALA A 48 21.46 -10.34 8.24
CA ALA A 48 20.55 -9.34 8.80
C ALA A 48 20.19 -8.22 7.78
N ALA A 49 21.17 -7.70 7.02
CA ALA A 49 20.94 -6.70 5.97
C ALA A 49 20.07 -7.26 4.83
N MET A 50 20.31 -8.51 4.42
CA MET A 50 19.49 -9.22 3.43
C MET A 50 18.06 -9.40 3.93
N VAL A 51 17.86 -9.85 5.17
CA VAL A 51 16.52 -9.97 5.77
C VAL A 51 15.80 -8.62 5.80
N HIS A 52 16.48 -7.53 6.15
CA HIS A 52 15.89 -6.19 6.10
C HIS A 52 15.46 -5.77 4.69
N LEU A 53 16.27 -5.99 3.66
CA LEU A 53 15.91 -5.67 2.27
C LEU A 53 14.76 -6.57 1.77
N ALA A 54 14.77 -7.86 2.12
CA ALA A 54 13.69 -8.78 1.78
C ALA A 54 12.36 -8.46 2.49
N ILE A 55 12.40 -7.94 3.73
CA ILE A 55 11.21 -7.39 4.40
C ILE A 55 10.65 -6.21 3.59
N SER A 56 11.49 -5.29 3.12
CA SER A 56 11.06 -4.16 2.28
C SER A 56 10.45 -4.61 0.95
N HIS A 57 11.05 -5.57 0.26
CA HIS A 57 10.46 -6.20 -0.93
C HIS A 57 9.09 -6.84 -0.62
N TYR A 58 9.01 -7.65 0.45
CA TYR A 58 7.78 -8.36 0.83
C TYR A 58 6.64 -7.39 1.20
N GLN A 59 6.93 -6.39 2.03
CA GLN A 59 5.96 -5.34 2.39
C GLN A 59 5.50 -4.53 1.16
N SER A 60 6.39 -4.30 0.19
CA SER A 60 6.03 -3.66 -1.09
C SER A 60 5.09 -4.52 -1.93
N ILE A 61 5.30 -5.83 -1.99
CA ILE A 61 4.37 -6.78 -2.64
C ILE A 61 3.00 -6.75 -1.95
N LEU A 62 2.97 -6.80 -0.61
CA LEU A 62 1.72 -6.73 0.17
C LEU A 62 0.96 -5.43 -0.08
N ALA A 63 1.63 -4.27 -0.06
CA ALA A 63 0.99 -2.98 -0.26
C ALA A 63 0.40 -2.82 -1.68
N ASN A 64 1.03 -3.42 -2.70
CA ASN A 64 0.59 -3.33 -4.09
C ASN A 64 -0.48 -4.37 -4.49
N LEU A 65 -0.44 -5.58 -3.93
CA LEU A 65 -1.35 -6.67 -4.30
C LEU A 65 -2.49 -6.84 -3.30
N THR A 66 -2.15 -7.20 -2.06
CA THR A 66 -3.08 -7.21 -0.92
C THR A 66 -2.31 -7.41 0.38
N ILE A 67 -2.74 -6.69 1.41
CA ILE A 67 -2.26 -6.82 2.79
C ILE A 67 -2.80 -8.06 3.52
N TYR A 68 -3.66 -8.85 2.86
CA TYR A 68 -4.32 -10.03 3.44
C TYR A 68 -4.05 -11.35 2.69
N PRO A 69 -2.79 -11.69 2.37
CA PRO A 69 -2.45 -12.89 1.63
C PRO A 69 -2.99 -14.17 2.30
N ASN A 70 -3.27 -15.20 1.49
CA ASN A 70 -3.44 -16.56 1.97
C ASN A 70 -2.08 -17.26 2.18
N ASN A 71 -2.05 -18.42 2.84
CA ASN A 71 -0.79 -19.09 3.20
C ASN A 71 0.11 -19.40 1.99
N ILE A 72 -0.47 -19.70 0.83
CA ILE A 72 0.28 -19.97 -0.42
C ILE A 72 0.94 -18.68 -0.92
N GLN A 73 0.19 -17.56 -0.91
CA GLN A 73 0.73 -16.24 -1.25
C GLN A 73 1.80 -15.77 -0.27
N VAL A 74 1.64 -16.01 1.03
CA VAL A 74 2.66 -15.70 2.05
C VAL A 74 3.98 -16.42 1.73
N GLN A 75 3.92 -17.72 1.41
CA GLN A 75 5.10 -18.51 1.07
C GLN A 75 5.74 -18.09 -0.25
N ASP A 76 4.95 -17.94 -1.32
CA ASP A 76 5.43 -17.55 -2.64
C ASP A 76 6.04 -16.13 -2.64
N TRP A 77 5.35 -15.15 -2.05
CA TRP A 77 5.80 -13.76 -2.07
C TRP A 77 6.99 -13.49 -1.14
N SER A 78 7.12 -14.21 -0.02
CA SER A 78 8.32 -14.12 0.82
C SER A 78 9.53 -14.76 0.12
N GLY A 79 9.36 -15.88 -0.57
CA GLY A 79 10.39 -16.48 -1.43
C GLY A 79 10.80 -15.58 -2.59
N GLN A 80 9.84 -14.92 -3.25
CA GLN A 80 10.12 -13.91 -4.29
C GLN A 80 10.87 -12.70 -3.74
N ALA A 81 10.49 -12.19 -2.56
CA ALA A 81 11.16 -11.07 -1.92
C ALA A 81 12.61 -11.40 -1.54
N TRP A 82 12.86 -12.62 -1.05
CA TRP A 82 14.21 -13.12 -0.79
C TRP A 82 15.02 -13.28 -2.09
N ALA A 83 14.43 -13.90 -3.12
CA ALA A 83 15.10 -14.09 -4.41
C ALA A 83 15.46 -12.76 -5.09
N ALA A 84 14.57 -11.76 -5.05
CA ALA A 84 14.83 -10.41 -5.54
C ALA A 84 15.98 -9.74 -4.76
N THR A 85 16.03 -9.93 -3.44
CA THR A 85 17.10 -9.43 -2.57
C THR A 85 18.45 -10.07 -2.92
N CYS A 86 18.52 -11.40 -2.96
CA CYS A 86 19.67 -12.19 -3.41
C CYS A 86 20.19 -11.72 -4.78
N HIS A 87 19.28 -11.57 -5.76
CA HIS A 87 19.62 -11.09 -7.09
C HIS A 87 20.18 -9.65 -7.06
N SER A 88 19.56 -8.73 -6.31
CA SER A 88 20.00 -7.32 -6.23
C SER A 88 21.40 -7.13 -5.66
N GLN A 89 21.84 -8.02 -4.76
CA GLN A 89 23.16 -7.97 -4.14
C GLN A 89 24.20 -8.84 -4.86
N GLY A 90 23.78 -9.70 -5.80
CA GLY A 90 24.65 -10.69 -6.43
C GLY A 90 25.09 -11.81 -5.49
N ILE A 91 24.29 -12.12 -4.47
CA ILE A 91 24.62 -13.09 -3.39
C ILE A 91 23.57 -14.19 -3.38
N GLN A 92 24.01 -15.44 -3.32
CA GLN A 92 23.14 -16.61 -3.17
C GLN A 92 23.17 -17.09 -1.71
N ILE A 93 22.05 -16.96 -1.00
CA ILE A 93 21.84 -17.48 0.35
C ILE A 93 20.53 -18.29 0.35
N ASP A 94 20.55 -19.45 1.00
CA ASP A 94 19.37 -20.32 1.09
C ASP A 94 18.19 -19.63 1.78
N PHE A 95 16.98 -19.88 1.27
CA PHE A 95 15.74 -19.44 1.90
C PHE A 95 15.29 -20.50 2.91
N ASP A 96 15.70 -20.31 4.17
CA ASP A 96 15.34 -21.20 5.27
C ASP A 96 14.12 -20.72 6.08
N GLU A 97 13.67 -21.58 6.99
CA GLU A 97 12.47 -21.38 7.81
C GLU A 97 12.59 -20.18 8.77
N ASP A 98 13.81 -19.81 9.18
CA ASP A 98 14.02 -18.69 10.11
C ASP A 98 13.96 -17.36 9.34
N VAL A 99 14.56 -17.31 8.13
CA VAL A 99 14.40 -16.18 7.19
C VAL A 99 12.93 -16.01 6.78
N TYR A 100 12.22 -17.10 6.48
CA TYR A 100 10.78 -17.08 6.16
C TYR A 100 9.95 -16.45 7.29
N LYS A 101 10.15 -16.88 8.55
CA LYS A 101 9.45 -16.30 9.71
C LYS A 101 9.76 -14.82 9.88
N LEU A 102 11.03 -14.43 9.84
CA LEU A 102 11.45 -13.02 10.03
C LEU A 102 10.82 -12.08 8.98
N ILE A 103 10.74 -12.51 7.71
CA ILE A 103 10.09 -11.73 6.65
C ILE A 103 8.58 -11.64 6.88
N THR A 104 7.93 -12.77 7.16
CA THR A 104 6.46 -12.85 7.24
C THR A 104 5.88 -12.19 8.49
N GLU A 105 6.52 -12.35 9.66
CA GLU A 105 6.16 -11.64 10.89
C GLU A 105 6.20 -10.12 10.70
N ARG A 106 7.25 -9.62 10.02
CA ARG A 106 7.41 -8.18 9.77
C ARG A 106 6.44 -7.64 8.73
N GLY A 107 5.91 -8.46 7.83
CA GLY A 107 4.79 -8.11 6.96
C GLY A 107 3.52 -7.75 7.74
N SER A 108 3.22 -8.43 8.85
CA SER A 108 2.01 -8.18 9.65
C SER A 108 1.95 -6.77 10.28
N ASN A 109 3.11 -6.17 10.54
CA ASN A 109 3.21 -4.82 11.10
C ASN A 109 2.82 -3.70 10.12
N LEU A 110 2.72 -4.00 8.83
CA LEU A 110 2.40 -3.07 7.75
C LEU A 110 1.08 -2.33 8.01
N CYS A 111 0.05 -3.07 8.42
CA CYS A 111 -1.27 -2.57 8.76
C CYS A 111 -1.28 -1.69 10.01
N SER A 112 -0.56 -2.11 11.06
CA SER A 112 -0.44 -1.35 12.32
C SER A 112 0.30 -0.04 12.11
N ASN A 113 1.32 -0.04 11.25
CA ASN A 113 2.05 1.16 10.86
C ASN A 113 1.17 2.14 10.07
N LEU A 114 0.46 1.66 9.04
CA LEU A 114 -0.54 2.43 8.29
C LEU A 114 -1.54 3.10 9.25
N LYS A 115 -2.20 2.32 10.12
CA LYS A 115 -3.22 2.82 11.04
C LYS A 115 -2.67 3.88 12.01
N THR A 116 -1.43 3.72 12.48
CA THR A 116 -0.74 4.71 13.32
C THR A 116 -0.57 6.06 12.60
N ILE A 117 -0.33 6.02 11.28
CA ILE A 117 -0.14 7.22 10.44
C ILE A 117 -1.49 7.86 10.08
N LEU A 118 -2.53 7.05 9.82
CA LEU A 118 -3.85 7.53 9.43
C LEU A 118 -4.66 8.10 10.60
N HIS A 119 -4.50 7.59 11.83
CA HIS A 119 -5.22 8.10 13.01
C HIS A 119 -5.24 9.64 13.14
N PRO A 120 -4.09 10.35 13.22
CA PRO A 120 -4.10 11.80 13.37
C PRO A 120 -4.66 12.53 12.14
N LEU A 121 -4.57 11.95 10.94
CA LEU A 121 -5.19 12.51 9.74
C LEU A 121 -6.72 12.43 9.82
N VAL A 122 -7.26 11.24 10.13
CA VAL A 122 -8.70 11.01 10.27
C VAL A 122 -9.29 11.80 11.44
N GLU A 123 -8.58 11.92 12.56
CA GLU A 123 -9.01 12.78 13.67
C GLU A 123 -9.11 14.25 13.28
N THR A 124 -8.17 14.75 12.47
CA THR A 124 -8.16 16.15 12.02
C THR A 124 -9.23 16.42 10.97
N GLU A 125 -9.34 15.58 9.94
CA GLU A 125 -10.24 15.80 8.78
C GLU A 125 -11.72 15.70 9.20
N PHE A 126 -12.07 14.68 9.97
CA PHE A 126 -13.45 14.44 10.42
C PHE A 126 -13.81 15.16 11.74
N GLY A 127 -12.86 15.92 12.31
CA GLY A 127 -13.08 16.71 13.54
C GLY A 127 -13.32 15.87 14.81
N PHE A 128 -12.81 14.63 14.87
CA PHE A 128 -12.98 13.77 16.04
C PHE A 128 -12.21 14.31 17.25
N SER A 129 -12.89 14.47 18.38
CA SER A 129 -12.27 14.90 19.64
C SER A 129 -12.20 13.77 20.67
N ASN A 130 -11.06 13.65 21.36
CA ASN A 130 -10.88 12.73 22.49
C ASN A 130 -11.55 13.24 23.80
N GLU A 131 -12.29 14.35 23.74
CA GLU A 131 -13.11 14.86 24.84
C GLU A 131 -14.19 13.87 25.28
N LYS A 132 -14.32 13.67 26.60
CA LYS A 132 -15.29 12.74 27.20
C LYS A 132 -16.64 13.39 27.54
N ASN A 133 -16.90 14.62 27.10
CA ASN A 133 -18.18 15.27 27.38
C ASN A 133 -19.29 14.72 26.43
N PRO A 134 -20.57 14.67 26.87
CA PRO A 134 -21.64 14.08 26.06
C PRO A 134 -21.86 14.75 24.69
N LYS A 135 -21.49 16.04 24.56
CA LYS A 135 -21.60 16.77 23.29
C LYS A 135 -20.57 16.28 22.27
N ALA A 136 -19.30 16.15 22.68
CA ALA A 136 -18.22 15.60 21.87
C ALA A 136 -18.52 14.15 21.46
N ILE A 137 -18.94 13.30 22.41
CA ILE A 137 -19.32 11.90 22.13
C ILE A 137 -20.45 11.84 21.08
N LYS A 138 -21.52 12.63 21.24
CA LYS A 138 -22.62 12.67 20.27
C LYS A 138 -22.16 13.21 18.90
N SER A 139 -21.26 14.20 18.89
CA SER A 139 -20.70 14.75 17.64
C SER A 139 -19.86 13.71 16.91
N ASN A 140 -18.92 13.07 17.60
CA ASN A 140 -18.08 11.99 17.06
C ASN A 140 -18.94 10.85 16.48
N ALA A 141 -19.98 10.41 17.20
CA ALA A 141 -20.86 9.34 16.73
C ALA A 141 -21.65 9.75 15.47
N ALA A 142 -22.05 11.03 15.36
CA ALA A 142 -22.69 11.54 14.15
C ALA A 142 -21.73 11.66 12.97
N CYS A 143 -20.48 12.10 13.21
CA CYS A 143 -19.43 12.16 12.18
C CYS A 143 -18.97 10.76 11.71
N ALA A 144 -19.00 9.76 12.59
CA ALA A 144 -18.61 8.38 12.28
C ALA A 144 -19.73 7.54 11.65
N ALA A 145 -20.97 8.04 11.59
CA ALA A 145 -22.08 7.42 10.88
C ALA A 145 -22.12 7.96 9.44
N PRO A 146 -21.63 7.23 8.42
CA PRO A 146 -21.48 7.80 7.10
C PRO A 146 -22.84 7.93 6.42
N ASP A 147 -23.13 9.12 5.87
CA ASP A 147 -24.24 9.29 4.94
C ASP A 147 -23.88 8.71 3.58
N HIS A 148 -23.89 7.37 3.49
CA HIS A 148 -23.51 6.59 2.31
C HIS A 148 -24.35 6.93 1.06
N GLU A 149 -25.53 7.54 1.23
CA GLU A 149 -26.40 7.99 0.13
C GLU A 149 -25.80 9.19 -0.62
N ALA A 150 -25.16 10.12 0.10
CA ALA A 150 -24.77 11.43 -0.42
C ALA A 150 -23.57 11.41 -1.40
N GLY A 151 -22.70 10.39 -1.33
CA GLY A 151 -21.55 10.18 -2.22
C GLY A 151 -20.45 11.26 -2.20
N LYS A 152 -20.66 12.40 -1.52
CA LYS A 152 -19.67 13.46 -1.29
C LYS A 152 -18.54 12.97 -0.38
N GLY A 153 -17.32 13.41 -0.66
CA GLY A 153 -16.15 13.17 0.20
C GLY A 153 -15.61 11.73 0.20
N LEU A 154 -16.24 10.76 -0.48
CA LEU A 154 -15.77 9.37 -0.56
C LEU A 154 -14.33 9.24 -1.11
N PHE A 155 -13.89 10.26 -1.86
CA PHE A 155 -12.52 10.43 -2.33
C PHE A 155 -11.95 11.80 -1.93
N GLU A 156 -12.12 12.19 -0.66
CA GLU A 156 -11.40 13.32 -0.05
C GLU A 156 -9.91 13.19 -0.34
N THR A 157 -9.49 13.94 -1.35
CA THR A 157 -8.26 13.63 -2.06
C THR A 157 -7.07 13.95 -1.18
N ASP A 158 -7.19 14.97 -0.34
CA ASP A 158 -6.11 15.47 0.48
C ASP A 158 -5.79 14.50 1.63
N ILE A 159 -6.76 13.87 2.29
CA ILE A 159 -6.48 12.80 3.28
C ILE A 159 -5.89 11.54 2.63
N ILE A 160 -6.35 11.14 1.44
CA ILE A 160 -5.80 9.98 0.70
C ILE A 160 -4.36 10.26 0.27
N VAL A 161 -4.09 11.42 -0.34
CA VAL A 161 -2.76 11.85 -0.78
C VAL A 161 -1.82 11.97 0.41
N ASN A 162 -2.24 12.62 1.51
CA ASN A 162 -1.46 12.72 2.73
C ASN A 162 -1.21 11.37 3.40
N GLY A 163 -2.19 10.45 3.37
CA GLY A 163 -2.05 9.09 3.86
C GLY A 163 -0.98 8.31 3.09
N VAL A 164 -1.04 8.34 1.75
CA VAL A 164 -0.03 7.70 0.89
C VAL A 164 1.34 8.33 1.05
N ILE A 165 1.47 9.66 1.08
CA ILE A 165 2.75 10.35 1.28
C ILE A 165 3.34 9.98 2.65
N LYS A 166 2.55 10.10 3.73
CA LYS A 166 3.04 9.84 5.09
C LYS A 166 3.39 8.37 5.34
N TRP A 167 2.70 7.43 4.69
CA TRP A 167 2.96 5.99 4.80
C TRP A 167 4.12 5.53 3.90
N CYS A 168 4.09 5.88 2.61
CA CYS A 168 5.02 5.36 1.63
C CYS A 168 6.31 6.18 1.47
N TYR A 169 6.33 7.49 1.78
CA TYR A 169 7.43 8.37 1.36
C TYR A 169 8.02 9.29 2.46
N ASN A 170 7.42 9.35 3.65
CA ASN A 170 7.84 10.23 4.74
C ASN A 170 9.30 10.08 5.23
N LYS A 171 9.93 8.92 4.99
CA LYS A 171 11.30 8.62 5.47
C LYS A 171 12.10 7.93 4.38
N LYS A 172 13.43 8.08 4.43
CA LYS A 172 14.38 7.40 3.52
C LYS A 172 14.29 5.86 3.52
N ASN A 173 13.67 5.29 4.56
CA ASN A 173 13.45 3.84 4.71
C ASN A 173 11.94 3.49 4.69
N SER A 174 11.10 4.35 4.12
CA SER A 174 9.68 4.05 3.92
C SER A 174 9.49 3.11 2.71
N LEU A 175 8.31 2.51 2.60
CA LEU A 175 7.95 1.55 1.55
C LEU A 175 8.29 2.00 0.12
N GLY A 176 7.98 3.25 -0.21
CA GLY A 176 8.15 3.81 -1.56
C GLY A 176 9.58 4.19 -1.92
N THR A 177 10.50 4.27 -0.95
CA THR A 177 11.91 4.64 -1.21
C THR A 177 12.78 3.42 -1.48
N THR A 178 12.44 2.26 -0.93
CA THR A 178 13.19 1.00 -1.10
C THR A 178 12.22 -0.18 -1.13
N PRO A 179 11.99 -0.86 -2.28
CA PRO A 179 12.55 -0.65 -3.63
C PRO A 179 11.64 0.20 -4.54
N PRO A 180 12.15 1.25 -5.23
CA PRO A 180 11.31 2.16 -6.04
C PRO A 180 10.52 1.50 -7.18
N SER A 181 10.95 0.33 -7.66
CA SER A 181 10.33 -0.38 -8.79
C SER A 181 8.90 -0.85 -8.50
N TYR A 182 8.51 -1.01 -7.22
CA TYR A 182 7.15 -1.38 -6.82
C TYR A 182 6.18 -0.19 -6.76
N PHE A 183 6.69 1.04 -6.91
CA PHE A 183 5.92 2.29 -6.77
C PHE A 183 5.91 3.12 -8.07
N LYS A 184 6.36 2.51 -9.17
CA LYS A 184 6.31 3.04 -10.53
C LYS A 184 5.44 2.12 -11.41
N ASP A 185 4.15 2.05 -11.10
CA ASP A 185 3.18 1.28 -11.87
C ASP A 185 3.03 1.90 -13.28
N SER A 186 3.23 1.10 -14.33
CA SER A 186 3.20 1.60 -15.72
C SER A 186 1.81 2.01 -16.20
N THR A 187 0.74 1.57 -15.53
CA THR A 187 -0.65 1.89 -15.86
C THR A 187 -1.07 3.20 -15.21
N THR A 188 -0.63 3.46 -13.97
CA THR A 188 -0.95 4.72 -13.26
C THR A 188 0.09 5.82 -13.44
N GLY A 189 1.30 5.47 -13.89
CA GLY A 189 2.47 6.34 -13.89
C GLY A 189 3.05 6.61 -12.50
N GLY A 190 2.67 5.83 -11.48
CA GLY A 190 3.08 6.05 -10.09
C GLY A 190 2.52 5.01 -9.13
N VAL A 191 1.81 5.46 -8.09
CA VAL A 191 1.24 4.60 -7.05
C VAL A 191 0.13 3.69 -7.60
N SER A 192 0.14 2.41 -7.20
CA SER A 192 -0.84 1.42 -7.63
C SER A 192 -2.20 1.55 -6.94
N TRP A 193 -3.22 0.92 -7.53
CA TRP A 193 -4.57 0.85 -6.94
C TRP A 193 -4.60 0.07 -5.62
N GLY A 194 -3.67 -0.90 -5.43
CA GLY A 194 -3.54 -1.64 -4.18
C GLY A 194 -3.22 -0.71 -3.01
N ILE A 195 -2.23 0.18 -3.18
CA ILE A 195 -1.81 1.13 -2.13
C ILE A 195 -2.95 2.08 -1.77
N ILE A 196 -3.70 2.58 -2.76
CA ILE A 196 -4.86 3.45 -2.54
C ILE A 196 -5.98 2.69 -1.81
N ALA A 197 -6.29 1.44 -2.22
CA ALA A 197 -7.28 0.59 -1.56
C ALA A 197 -6.89 0.27 -0.11
N VAL A 198 -5.61 0.04 0.18
CA VAL A 198 -5.08 -0.13 1.54
C VAL A 198 -5.30 1.14 2.36
N VAL A 199 -4.98 2.32 1.84
CA VAL A 199 -5.19 3.60 2.54
C VAL A 199 -6.67 3.86 2.82
N LEU A 200 -7.57 3.62 1.85
CA LEU A 200 -9.03 3.73 2.05
C LEU A 200 -9.54 2.77 3.13
N THR A 201 -9.11 1.51 3.09
CA THR A 201 -9.43 0.51 4.15
C THR A 201 -8.91 0.95 5.52
N GLY A 202 -7.73 1.58 5.53
CA GLY A 202 -7.13 2.19 6.71
C GLY A 202 -7.95 3.34 7.28
N ILE A 203 -8.45 4.24 6.42
CA ILE A 203 -9.31 5.37 6.79
C ILE A 203 -10.63 4.87 7.38
N GLU A 204 -11.30 3.93 6.71
CA GLU A 204 -12.55 3.35 7.21
C GLU A 204 -12.34 2.67 8.58
N ALA A 205 -11.28 1.90 8.75
CA ALA A 205 -10.96 1.26 10.04
C ALA A 205 -10.57 2.23 11.17
N CYS A 206 -10.21 3.47 10.83
CA CYS A 206 -10.02 4.55 11.79
C CYS A 206 -11.36 5.22 12.13
N ILE A 207 -12.24 5.46 11.15
CA ILE A 207 -13.59 6.01 11.36
C ILE A 207 -14.45 5.05 12.21
N VAL A 208 -14.39 3.74 11.93
CA VAL A 208 -15.12 2.70 12.67
C VAL A 208 -14.81 2.71 14.18
N GLU A 209 -13.58 3.09 14.59
CA GLU A 209 -13.22 3.22 16.02
C GLU A 209 -14.04 4.27 16.77
N TRP A 210 -14.61 5.25 16.06
CA TRP A 210 -15.36 6.40 16.60
C TRP A 210 -16.88 6.23 16.55
N THR A 211 -17.39 5.11 16.04
CA THR A 211 -18.84 4.83 15.91
C THR A 211 -19.62 4.92 17.22
N SER A 212 -19.00 4.61 18.36
CA SER A 212 -19.60 4.79 19.69
C SER A 212 -19.53 6.23 20.24
N GLY A 213 -18.91 7.15 19.49
CA GLY A 213 -18.56 8.49 19.92
C GLY A 213 -17.28 8.58 20.76
N THR A 214 -16.70 7.44 21.16
CA THR A 214 -15.43 7.36 21.90
C THR A 214 -14.46 6.46 21.17
N LYS A 215 -13.18 6.87 21.05
CA LYS A 215 -12.16 6.07 20.35
C LYS A 215 -11.95 4.69 20.99
N SER A 216 -12.38 3.66 20.28
CA SER A 216 -12.15 2.25 20.65
C SER A 216 -10.94 1.69 19.92
N LYS A 217 -9.92 1.18 20.64
CA LYS A 217 -8.72 0.59 20.00
C LYS A 217 -9.04 -0.75 19.35
N THR A 218 -9.47 -0.74 18.10
CA THR A 218 -9.86 -1.91 17.32
C THR A 218 -8.69 -2.43 16.51
N ARG A 219 -8.37 -3.72 16.66
CA ARG A 219 -7.30 -4.37 15.90
C ARG A 219 -7.67 -4.45 14.41
N PHE A 220 -6.70 -4.20 13.55
CA PHE A 220 -6.86 -4.18 12.10
C PHE A 220 -6.78 -5.61 11.54
N TYR A 221 -7.78 -6.42 11.88
CA TYR A 221 -7.82 -7.85 11.58
C TYR A 221 -8.25 -8.15 10.14
N LYS A 222 -7.73 -9.26 9.59
CA LYS A 222 -8.04 -9.73 8.23
C LYS A 222 -9.52 -10.08 8.08
N GLU A 223 -10.09 -10.68 9.11
CA GLU A 223 -11.46 -11.18 9.19
C GLU A 223 -12.49 -10.05 9.06
N CYS A 224 -12.14 -8.84 9.50
CA CYS A 224 -13.00 -7.66 9.42
C CYS A 224 -12.81 -6.87 8.12
N TYR A 225 -11.56 -6.70 7.68
CA TYR A 225 -11.20 -5.69 6.68
C TYR A 225 -10.80 -6.22 5.30
N ALA A 226 -10.63 -7.54 5.12
CA ALA A 226 -10.33 -8.11 3.78
C ALA A 226 -11.46 -7.88 2.77
N THR A 227 -12.72 -7.95 3.21
CA THR A 227 -13.88 -7.66 2.36
C THR A 227 -13.92 -6.19 1.97
N ILE A 228 -13.68 -5.28 2.93
CA ILE A 228 -13.62 -3.82 2.71
C ILE A 228 -12.51 -3.46 1.71
N PHE A 229 -11.31 -4.01 1.88
CA PHE A 229 -10.21 -3.86 0.91
C PHE A 229 -10.62 -4.28 -0.49
N ASN A 230 -11.25 -5.45 -0.65
CA ASN A 230 -11.70 -5.93 -1.95
C ASN A 230 -12.81 -5.04 -2.54
N ILE A 231 -13.69 -4.46 -1.72
CA ILE A 231 -14.70 -3.48 -2.19
C ILE A 231 -14.00 -2.24 -2.74
N TYR A 232 -13.10 -1.61 -1.98
CA TYR A 232 -12.36 -0.42 -2.45
C TYR A 232 -11.51 -0.71 -3.68
N PHE A 233 -10.78 -1.83 -3.72
CA PHE A 233 -9.99 -2.20 -4.89
C PHE A 233 -10.87 -2.33 -6.14
N ASN A 234 -12.00 -3.03 -6.06
CA ASN A 234 -12.94 -3.15 -7.17
C ASN A 234 -13.63 -1.83 -7.54
N MET A 235 -13.89 -0.94 -6.56
CA MET A 235 -14.39 0.41 -6.83
C MET A 235 -13.34 1.25 -7.58
N LEU A 236 -12.06 1.19 -7.19
CA LEU A 236 -10.98 1.91 -7.87
C LEU A 236 -10.76 1.40 -9.30
N VAL A 237 -10.79 0.09 -9.53
CA VAL A 237 -10.74 -0.50 -10.89
C VAL A 237 -11.89 0.00 -11.75
N LYS A 238 -13.13 -0.05 -11.24
CA LYS A 238 -14.33 0.43 -11.96
C LYS A 238 -14.33 1.95 -12.17
N PHE A 239 -13.85 2.71 -11.19
CA PHE A 239 -13.70 4.17 -11.27
C PHE A 239 -12.65 4.54 -12.31
N HIS A 240 -11.51 3.86 -12.34
CA HIS A 240 -10.51 4.04 -13.38
C HIS A 240 -11.11 3.77 -14.77
N GLU A 241 -11.77 2.62 -14.95
CA GLU A 241 -12.42 2.23 -16.22
C GLU A 241 -13.43 3.28 -16.68
N GLY A 242 -14.36 3.70 -15.81
CA GLY A 242 -15.36 4.72 -16.12
C GLY A 242 -14.80 6.13 -16.36
N THR A 243 -13.69 6.48 -15.69
CA THR A 243 -13.08 7.82 -15.79
C THR A 243 -11.86 7.90 -16.72
N LYS A 244 -11.53 6.85 -17.49
CA LYS A 244 -10.39 6.83 -18.45
C LYS A 244 -10.27 8.13 -19.26
N HIS A 245 -11.40 8.60 -19.79
CA HIS A 245 -11.52 9.81 -20.61
C HIS A 245 -11.13 11.13 -19.91
N VAL A 246 -11.31 11.25 -18.59
CA VAL A 246 -10.89 12.42 -17.78
C VAL A 246 -9.59 12.16 -17.01
N SER A 247 -9.22 10.88 -16.87
CA SER A 247 -8.01 10.42 -16.19
C SER A 247 -7.92 10.88 -14.72
N VAL A 248 -9.05 11.02 -14.01
CA VAL A 248 -9.10 11.54 -12.62
C VAL A 248 -8.20 10.74 -11.66
N LEU A 249 -8.26 9.40 -11.72
CA LEU A 249 -7.40 8.57 -10.88
C LEU A 249 -5.90 8.73 -11.24
N LEU A 250 -5.59 9.00 -12.51
CA LEU A 250 -4.22 9.36 -12.91
C LEU A 250 -3.82 10.76 -12.43
N LYS A 251 -4.75 11.73 -12.37
CA LYS A 251 -4.51 13.04 -11.72
C LYS A 251 -4.16 12.84 -10.23
N ILE A 252 -4.83 11.93 -9.52
CA ILE A 252 -4.52 11.54 -8.13
C ILE A 252 -3.12 10.91 -8.05
N CYS A 253 -2.84 9.85 -8.81
CA CYS A 253 -1.54 9.17 -8.79
C CYS A 253 -0.40 10.13 -9.16
N LYS A 254 -0.59 11.02 -10.15
CA LYS A 254 0.36 12.08 -10.52
C LYS A 254 0.49 13.16 -9.46
N ARG A 255 -0.55 13.52 -8.70
CA ARG A 255 -0.45 14.46 -7.58
C ARG A 255 0.37 13.88 -6.43
N VAL A 256 0.12 12.62 -6.06
CA VAL A 256 0.99 11.88 -5.12
C VAL A 256 2.42 11.87 -5.65
N LEU A 257 2.62 11.52 -6.92
CA LEU A 257 3.96 11.48 -7.52
C LEU A 257 4.64 12.85 -7.49
N ARG A 258 3.96 13.95 -7.86
CA ARG A 258 4.51 15.32 -7.78
C ARG A 258 5.01 15.64 -6.38
N HIS A 259 4.24 15.37 -5.33
CA HIS A 259 4.69 15.58 -3.94
C HIS A 259 5.90 14.69 -3.54
N THR A 260 6.13 13.57 -4.21
CA THR A 260 7.35 12.74 -4.05
C THR A 260 8.50 13.16 -4.98
N CYS A 261 8.19 13.78 -6.12
CA CYS A 261 9.12 14.27 -7.15
C CYS A 261 9.63 15.70 -6.88
N VAL A 262 9.16 16.38 -5.83
CA VAL A 262 9.92 17.51 -5.23
C VAL A 262 11.30 17.04 -4.70
N LEU A 263 11.58 15.73 -4.70
CA LEU A 263 12.93 15.18 -4.55
C LEU A 263 13.68 14.94 -5.88
N GLU A 264 13.02 14.61 -7.01
CA GLU A 264 13.58 14.52 -8.39
C GLU A 264 12.48 14.66 -9.49
N ASP A 265 12.72 15.47 -10.54
CA ASP A 265 11.72 16.09 -11.46
C ASP A 265 11.78 15.57 -12.94
N PRO A 266 10.96 16.00 -13.96
CA PRO A 266 9.69 15.37 -14.37
C PRO A 266 9.50 15.08 -15.89
N PHE A 267 8.36 14.48 -16.33
CA PHE A 267 7.73 14.72 -17.66
C PHE A 267 6.22 14.30 -17.75
N SER A 268 5.46 14.79 -18.76
CA SER A 268 3.97 14.81 -18.80
C SER A 268 3.31 14.32 -20.13
N MET A 269 1.95 14.11 -20.13
CA MET A 269 0.94 13.86 -21.22
C MET A 269 -0.32 13.10 -20.68
N GLY A 270 -1.52 12.98 -21.32
CA GLY A 270 -2.16 13.74 -22.43
C GLY A 270 -3.30 13.01 -23.23
N GLY A 271 -4.59 13.41 -23.11
CA GLY A 271 -5.65 13.34 -24.17
C GLY A 271 -6.84 12.32 -24.16
N SER A 272 -8.10 12.81 -24.02
CA SER A 272 -9.37 12.58 -24.82
C SER A 272 -9.91 11.17 -25.24
N THR A 273 -11.22 10.82 -25.37
CA THR A 273 -12.56 11.28 -24.84
C THR A 273 -13.64 10.18 -25.11
N GLU A 274 -14.88 10.32 -24.57
CA GLU A 274 -16.15 9.59 -24.85
C GLU A 274 -16.34 8.14 -24.31
N ASN A 275 -17.52 7.68 -23.83
CA ASN A 275 -18.68 8.30 -23.15
C ASN A 275 -19.62 7.16 -22.64
N PHE A 276 -20.00 7.08 -21.34
CA PHE A 276 -21.28 6.47 -20.89
C PHE A 276 -21.59 6.63 -19.38
N SER A 277 -22.85 7.00 -19.09
CA SER A 277 -23.58 7.08 -17.80
C SER A 277 -22.97 7.88 -16.62
N THR A 278 -23.76 8.83 -16.11
CA THR A 278 -23.27 10.21 -16.02
C THR A 278 -23.59 10.91 -14.69
N ASP A 279 -23.89 10.18 -13.60
CA ASP A 279 -24.57 10.80 -12.43
C ASP A 279 -23.76 10.81 -11.12
N LYS A 280 -23.02 9.73 -10.79
CA LYS A 280 -22.17 9.70 -9.57
C LYS A 280 -20.70 10.06 -9.82
N PHE A 281 -20.17 9.76 -11.00
CA PHE A 281 -18.79 10.10 -11.36
C PHE A 281 -18.63 11.51 -11.92
N THR A 282 -19.69 12.14 -12.41
CA THR A 282 -19.69 13.55 -12.80
C THR A 282 -19.64 14.49 -11.62
N VAL A 283 -20.31 14.17 -10.50
CA VAL A 283 -20.15 14.93 -9.25
C VAL A 283 -18.68 14.91 -8.81
N ALA A 284 -18.03 13.74 -8.82
CA ALA A 284 -16.60 13.62 -8.52
C ALA A 284 -15.72 14.33 -9.58
N ALA A 285 -15.99 14.19 -10.87
CA ALA A 285 -15.21 14.84 -11.93
C ALA A 285 -15.35 16.38 -11.91
N ALA A 286 -16.55 16.90 -11.62
CA ALA A 286 -16.80 18.33 -11.47
C ALA A 286 -16.17 18.90 -10.18
N GLU A 287 -16.15 18.14 -9.09
CA GLU A 287 -15.37 18.47 -7.89
C GLU A 287 -13.87 18.58 -8.20
N TRP A 288 -13.38 17.82 -9.19
CA TRP A 288 -12.00 17.83 -9.63
C TRP A 288 -11.65 18.94 -10.62
N ASP A 289 -12.48 19.20 -11.63
CA ASP A 289 -12.21 20.25 -12.64
C ASP A 289 -12.46 21.67 -12.09
N GLY A 290 -13.16 21.82 -10.95
CA GLY A 290 -13.37 23.09 -10.26
C GLY A 290 -12.26 23.51 -9.27
N ARG A 291 -11.30 22.64 -8.95
CA ARG A 291 -10.23 22.93 -7.98
C ARG A 291 -9.06 23.65 -8.66
N VAL A 292 -8.89 24.95 -8.36
CA VAL A 292 -7.62 25.66 -8.61
C VAL A 292 -6.52 24.98 -7.78
N GLU A 293 -5.40 24.64 -8.41
CA GLU A 293 -4.23 24.09 -7.71
C GLU A 293 -3.68 25.15 -6.75
N SER A 294 -4.06 25.09 -5.47
CA SER A 294 -3.46 25.93 -4.44
C SER A 294 -2.19 25.26 -3.91
N ASP A 295 -1.04 25.79 -4.29
CA ASP A 295 0.25 25.45 -3.69
C ASP A 295 0.27 25.87 -2.22
N LYS A 296 -0.19 24.97 -1.36
CA LYS A 296 0.00 25.08 0.09
C LYS A 296 1.21 24.24 0.47
N GLU A 297 2.32 24.91 0.68
CA GLU A 297 3.47 24.34 1.38
C GLU A 297 3.02 23.94 2.80
N TYR A 298 3.09 22.65 3.10
CA TYR A 298 2.90 22.12 4.44
C TYR A 298 4.26 21.69 4.99
N TYR A 299 4.77 22.46 5.96
CA TYR A 299 5.96 22.17 6.75
C TYR A 299 5.74 21.00 7.74
#